data_AF-A0A7J4MI68-F1
#
_entry.id   AF-A0A7J4MI68-F1
#
_cell.length_a   1.000
_cell.length_b   1.000
_cell.length_c   1.000
_cell.angle_alpha   90.00
_cell.angle_beta   90.00
_cell.angle_gamma   90.00
#
_symmetry.space_group_name_H-M   'P 1'
#
loop_
_entity.id
_entity.type
_entity.pdbx_description
1 polymer ?
#
loop_
_entity_poly.entity_id
_entity_poly.type
_entity_poly.pdbx_seq_one_letter_code
_entity_poly.pdbx_strand_id
1 'polypeptide(L)'
;MWIDFFEFFSGAVMAYLITRIPFLTFPRVKSWNEQFPPHPEPIYVDAHLVQRVLHMRMFYWLAIVFAIIPLTFGWISLAHGSAPFGFGLWTVAGWLVLSRITGLFAGEEAPCNKQMAMRLQQVRNDSDSEDACCAFAQPMWEVTSVKCKSCGKVLLNEPRPDLGRPRSDGWIMGFVRLILTDGKPIMAPDEEE
;
A
#
# COMPACT_ATOMS: atom_id res chain seq x y z
N MET A 1 33.56 3.67 -16.69
CA MET A 1 32.87 4.67 -15.85
C MET A 1 31.41 4.87 -16.24
N TRP A 2 31.09 5.35 -17.45
CA TRP A 2 29.69 5.52 -17.88
C TRP A 2 28.92 4.19 -18.02
N ILE A 3 29.60 3.14 -18.49
CA ILE A 3 29.02 1.79 -18.62
C ILE A 3 28.72 1.21 -17.25
N ASP A 4 29.68 1.23 -16.32
CA ASP A 4 29.51 0.72 -14.95
C ASP A 4 28.38 1.44 -14.21
N PHE A 5 28.28 2.77 -14.41
CA PHE A 5 27.18 3.57 -13.89
C PHE A 5 25.85 3.09 -14.47
N PHE A 6 25.73 2.97 -15.79
CA PHE A 6 24.51 2.50 -16.43
C PHE A 6 24.09 1.10 -15.97
N GLU A 7 25.04 0.18 -15.86
CA GLU A 7 24.81 -1.17 -15.34
C GLU A 7 24.28 -1.15 -13.91
N PHE A 8 24.91 -0.38 -13.02
CA PHE A 8 24.43 -0.21 -11.65
C PHE A 8 22.99 0.32 -11.60
N PHE A 9 22.70 1.40 -12.33
CA PHE A 9 21.37 2.00 -12.33
C PHE A 9 20.32 1.07 -12.95
N SER A 10 20.66 0.35 -14.01
CA SER A 10 19.75 -0.64 -14.60
C SER A 10 19.41 -1.77 -13.61
N GLY A 11 20.40 -2.27 -12.86
CA GLY A 11 20.18 -3.24 -11.78
C GLY A 11 19.32 -2.66 -10.66
N ALA A 12 19.61 -1.45 -10.22
CA ALA A 12 18.84 -0.76 -9.18
C ALA A 12 17.37 -0.56 -9.57
N VAL A 13 17.10 -0.06 -10.79
CA VAL A 13 15.74 0.11 -11.31
C VAL A 13 15.02 -1.23 -11.45
N MET A 14 15.72 -2.28 -11.91
CA MET A 14 15.14 -3.61 -12.04
C MET A 14 14.74 -4.20 -10.69
N ALA A 15 15.61 -4.16 -9.68
CA ALA A 15 15.28 -4.60 -8.32
C ALA A 15 14.12 -3.79 -7.73
N TYR A 16 14.13 -2.47 -7.95
CA TYR A 16 13.06 -1.58 -7.51
C TYR A 16 11.70 -1.99 -8.09
N LEU A 17 11.64 -2.25 -9.40
CA LEU A 17 10.40 -2.68 -10.05
C LEU A 17 9.95 -4.07 -9.58
N ILE A 18 10.86 -5.05 -9.54
CA ILE A 18 10.54 -6.43 -9.16
C ILE A 18 9.95 -6.49 -7.75
N THR A 19 10.57 -5.83 -6.79
CA THR A 19 10.12 -5.84 -5.39
C THR A 19 8.76 -5.16 -5.19
N ARG A 20 8.34 -4.30 -6.12
CA ARG A 20 7.04 -3.60 -6.09
C ARG A 20 5.93 -4.28 -6.89
N ILE A 21 6.24 -5.33 -7.67
CA ILE A 21 5.24 -6.08 -8.44
C ILE A 21 4.01 -6.45 -7.60
N PRO A 22 4.13 -7.03 -6.39
CA PRO A 22 2.98 -7.44 -5.60
C PRO A 22 1.97 -6.34 -5.33
N PHE A 23 2.46 -5.13 -5.10
CA PHE A 23 1.64 -3.97 -4.75
C PHE A 23 1.14 -3.21 -5.99
N LEU A 24 1.87 -3.32 -7.11
CA LEU A 24 1.54 -2.65 -8.36
C LEU A 24 0.52 -3.42 -9.19
N THR A 25 0.63 -4.75 -9.25
CA THR A 25 -0.14 -5.57 -10.20
C THR A 25 -1.33 -6.27 -9.55
N PHE A 26 -1.14 -7.04 -8.48
CA PHE A 26 -2.20 -7.90 -7.92
C PHE A 26 -3.44 -7.13 -7.48
N PRO A 27 -3.33 -6.00 -6.75
CA PRO A 27 -4.49 -5.19 -6.40
C PRO A 27 -5.29 -4.67 -7.59
N ARG A 28 -4.66 -4.49 -8.75
CA ARG A 28 -5.21 -3.78 -9.91
C ARG A 28 -5.81 -4.71 -10.95
N VAL A 29 -5.79 -6.02 -10.71
CA VAL A 29 -6.49 -6.98 -11.55
C VAL A 29 -7.99 -6.67 -11.52
N LYS A 30 -8.62 -6.62 -12.70
CA LYS A 30 -10.02 -6.20 -12.87
C LYS A 30 -10.98 -6.94 -11.92
N SER A 31 -10.83 -8.27 -11.83
CA SER A 31 -11.67 -9.12 -10.97
C SER A 31 -11.60 -8.79 -9.48
N TRP A 32 -10.52 -8.14 -9.01
CA TRP A 32 -10.34 -7.76 -7.61
C TRP A 32 -10.90 -6.36 -7.28
N ASN A 33 -11.32 -5.58 -8.28
CA ASN A 33 -11.78 -4.21 -8.12
C ASN A 33 -13.24 -3.98 -8.52
N GLU A 34 -13.98 -5.00 -8.97
CA GLU A 34 -15.39 -4.84 -9.38
C GLU A 34 -16.29 -4.34 -8.25
N GLN A 35 -15.90 -4.59 -6.99
CA GLN A 35 -16.62 -4.19 -5.80
C GLN A 35 -16.29 -2.77 -5.32
N PHE A 36 -15.24 -2.14 -5.86
CA PHE A 36 -14.75 -0.86 -5.37
C PHE A 36 -14.91 0.24 -6.42
N PRO A 37 -15.48 1.40 -6.06
CA PRO A 37 -15.52 2.53 -6.96
C PRO A 37 -14.11 3.05 -7.25
N PRO A 38 -13.86 3.68 -8.42
CA PRO A 38 -12.56 4.24 -8.74
C PRO A 38 -12.17 5.35 -7.76
N HIS A 39 -10.89 5.45 -7.42
CA HIS A 39 -10.40 6.58 -6.63
C HIS A 39 -10.56 7.88 -7.44
N PRO A 40 -11.07 8.99 -6.85
CA PRO A 40 -11.12 9.32 -5.41
C PRO A 40 -12.42 8.97 -4.65
N GLU A 41 -13.40 8.33 -5.28
CA GLU A 41 -14.74 8.13 -4.71
C GLU A 41 -14.72 7.44 -3.32
N PRO A 42 -15.66 7.81 -2.43
CA PRO A 42 -15.80 7.20 -1.11
C PRO A 42 -16.21 5.73 -1.22
N ILE A 43 -15.86 4.93 -0.21
CA ILE A 43 -16.17 3.49 -0.16
C ILE A 43 -16.99 3.22 1.09
N TYR A 44 -18.02 2.39 1.00
CA TYR A 44 -18.73 1.94 2.20
C TYR A 44 -17.80 1.12 3.12
N VAL A 45 -17.96 1.30 4.43
CA VAL A 45 -17.22 0.50 5.41
C VAL A 45 -17.92 -0.84 5.58
N ASP A 46 -17.63 -1.75 4.67
CA ASP A 46 -18.19 -3.10 4.61
C ASP A 46 -17.14 -4.19 4.88
N ALA A 47 -17.58 -5.44 4.93
CA ALA A 47 -16.68 -6.58 5.13
C ALA A 47 -15.63 -6.70 4.02
N HIS A 48 -15.98 -6.34 2.78
CA HIS A 48 -15.07 -6.38 1.64
C HIS A 48 -13.94 -5.36 1.78
N LEU A 49 -14.23 -4.15 2.29
CA LEU A 49 -13.22 -3.15 2.59
C LEU A 49 -12.24 -3.63 3.67
N VAL A 50 -12.74 -4.19 4.76
CA VAL A 50 -11.89 -4.71 5.84
C VAL A 50 -10.98 -5.84 5.30
N GLN A 51 -11.54 -6.73 4.48
CA GLN A 51 -10.76 -7.77 3.79
C GLN A 51 -9.70 -7.16 2.87
N ARG A 52 -10.04 -6.10 2.13
CA ARG A 52 -9.13 -5.40 1.22
C ARG A 52 -7.94 -4.77 1.95
N VAL A 53 -8.18 -4.16 3.10
CA VAL A 53 -7.11 -3.61 3.96
C VAL A 53 -6.14 -4.72 4.38
N LEU A 54 -6.64 -5.88 4.78
CA LEU A 54 -5.80 -7.02 5.17
C LEU A 54 -5.02 -7.60 3.97
N HIS A 55 -5.62 -7.64 2.77
CA HIS A 55 -4.92 -8.03 1.55
C HIS A 55 -3.78 -7.06 1.20
N MET A 56 -4.00 -5.74 1.34
CA MET A 56 -2.94 -4.74 1.13
C MET A 56 -1.78 -4.93 2.09
N ARG A 57 -2.09 -5.21 3.36
CA ARG A 57 -1.09 -5.57 4.36
C ARG A 57 -0.28 -6.80 3.91
N MET A 58 -0.94 -7.84 3.42
CA MET A 58 -0.28 -9.03 2.91
C MET A 58 0.65 -8.70 1.74
N PHE A 59 0.21 -7.90 0.76
CA PHE A 59 1.04 -7.50 -0.39
C PHE A 59 2.26 -6.68 0.01
N TYR A 60 2.13 -5.83 1.03
CA TYR A 60 3.25 -5.10 1.60
C TYR A 60 4.37 -6.03 2.11
N TRP A 61 3.99 -7.12 2.79
CA TRP A 61 4.95 -8.13 3.28
C TRP A 61 5.43 -9.08 2.17
N LEU A 62 4.58 -9.35 1.18
CA LEU A 62 4.94 -10.16 0.01
C LEU A 62 6.10 -9.54 -0.79
N ALA A 63 6.29 -8.22 -0.71
CA ALA A 63 7.45 -7.53 -1.28
C ALA A 63 8.80 -8.10 -0.78
N ILE A 64 8.88 -8.59 0.47
CA ILE A 64 10.10 -9.22 1.01
C ILE A 64 10.38 -10.54 0.28
N VAL A 65 9.34 -11.33 0.01
CA VAL A 65 9.48 -12.57 -0.76
C VAL A 65 9.97 -12.25 -2.18
N PHE A 66 9.41 -11.21 -2.80
CA PHE A 66 9.86 -10.75 -4.12
C PHE A 66 11.27 -10.17 -4.10
N ALA A 67 11.76 -9.65 -2.97
CA ALA A 67 13.15 -9.19 -2.83
C ALA A 67 14.17 -10.32 -2.89
N ILE A 68 13.79 -11.58 -2.63
CA ILE A 68 14.67 -12.75 -2.77
C ILE A 68 15.13 -12.91 -4.23
N ILE A 69 14.28 -12.56 -5.20
CA ILE A 69 14.60 -12.67 -6.62
C ILE A 69 15.81 -11.78 -6.98
N PRO A 70 15.77 -10.44 -6.85
CA PRO A 70 16.92 -9.59 -7.15
C PRO A 70 18.12 -9.86 -6.24
N LEU A 71 17.93 -10.34 -5.00
CA LEU A 71 19.06 -10.72 -4.14
C LEU A 71 19.83 -11.93 -4.66
N THR A 72 19.10 -12.98 -5.10
CA THR A 72 19.73 -14.19 -5.65
C THR A 72 20.37 -13.92 -7.01
N PHE A 73 19.67 -13.22 -7.90
CA PHE A 73 20.24 -12.80 -9.19
C PHE A 73 21.41 -11.82 -9.02
N GLY A 74 21.32 -10.89 -8.07
CA GLY A 74 22.40 -9.97 -7.74
C GLY A 74 23.65 -10.71 -7.26
N TRP A 75 23.48 -11.71 -6.39
CA TRP A 75 24.59 -12.57 -5.93
C TRP A 75 25.25 -13.35 -7.07
N ILE A 76 24.44 -13.97 -7.95
CA ILE A 76 24.95 -14.69 -9.13
C ILE A 76 25.70 -13.74 -10.06
N SER A 77 25.18 -12.53 -10.28
CA SER A 77 25.81 -11.52 -11.13
C SER A 77 27.15 -11.04 -10.56
N LEU A 78 27.26 -10.92 -9.23
CA LEU A 78 28.53 -10.58 -8.57
C LEU A 78 29.58 -11.69 -8.74
N ALA A 79 29.15 -12.96 -8.73
CA ALA A 79 30.05 -14.11 -8.84
C ALA A 79 30.49 -14.42 -10.29
N HIS A 80 29.58 -14.23 -11.27
CA HIS A 80 29.76 -14.75 -12.62
C HIS A 80 29.44 -13.76 -13.75
N GLY A 81 28.96 -12.56 -13.43
CA GLY A 81 28.46 -11.59 -14.41
C GLY A 81 29.05 -10.19 -14.20
N SER A 82 28.25 -9.18 -14.48
CA SER A 82 28.62 -7.79 -14.22
C SER A 82 28.45 -7.45 -12.75
N ALA A 83 29.58 -7.12 -12.12
CA ALA A 83 29.60 -6.70 -10.72
C ALA A 83 28.78 -5.41 -10.48
N PRO A 84 28.83 -4.36 -11.32
CA PRO A 84 28.05 -3.14 -11.10
C PRO A 84 26.53 -3.40 -11.13
N PHE A 85 26.06 -4.21 -12.09
CA PHE A 85 24.66 -4.60 -12.18
C PHE A 85 24.20 -5.42 -10.96
N GLY A 86 24.98 -6.43 -10.57
CA GLY A 86 24.70 -7.25 -9.40
C GLY A 86 24.62 -6.41 -8.12
N PHE A 87 25.52 -5.44 -7.97
CA PHE A 87 25.51 -4.50 -6.86
C PHE A 87 24.28 -3.60 -6.85
N GLY A 88 23.83 -3.13 -8.02
CA GLY A 88 22.57 -2.38 -8.17
C GLY A 88 21.35 -3.18 -7.69
N LEU A 89 21.26 -4.46 -8.07
CA LEU A 89 20.20 -5.34 -7.60
C LEU A 89 20.22 -5.54 -6.08
N TRP A 90 21.42 -5.80 -5.54
CA TRP A 90 21.61 -6.16 -4.14
C TRP A 90 21.36 -4.97 -3.21
N THR A 91 21.84 -3.78 -3.57
CA THR A 91 21.67 -2.56 -2.77
C THR A 91 20.20 -2.19 -2.60
N VAL A 92 19.42 -2.15 -3.69
CA VAL A 92 18.00 -1.77 -3.63
C VAL A 92 17.16 -2.84 -2.94
N ALA A 93 17.34 -4.12 -3.29
CA ALA A 93 16.57 -5.19 -2.68
C ALA A 93 16.92 -5.38 -1.20
N GLY A 94 18.22 -5.29 -0.87
CA GLY A 94 18.71 -5.34 0.50
C GLY A 94 18.19 -4.18 1.33
N TRP A 95 18.15 -2.96 0.77
CA TRP A 95 17.57 -1.80 1.43
C TRP A 95 16.08 -1.98 1.75
N LEU A 96 15.30 -2.54 0.82
CA LEU A 96 13.90 -2.85 1.08
C LEU A 96 13.75 -3.86 2.22
N VAL A 97 14.51 -4.96 2.21
CA VAL A 97 14.44 -5.95 3.29
C VAL A 97 14.83 -5.33 4.64
N LEU A 98 15.92 -4.56 4.67
CA LEU A 98 16.40 -3.91 5.87
C LEU A 98 15.39 -2.89 6.42
N SER A 99 14.85 -2.02 5.57
CA SER A 99 13.84 -1.02 5.97
C SER A 99 12.56 -1.67 6.52
N ARG A 100 12.10 -2.77 5.92
CA ARG A 100 10.91 -3.49 6.42
C ARG A 100 11.16 -4.19 7.75
N ILE A 101 12.31 -4.84 7.91
CA ILE A 101 12.67 -5.55 9.16
C ILE A 101 12.91 -4.55 10.29
N THR A 102 13.69 -3.49 10.03
CA THR A 102 13.94 -2.44 11.04
C THR A 102 12.66 -1.70 11.41
N GLY A 103 11.78 -1.40 10.44
CA GLY A 103 10.45 -0.87 10.72
C GLY A 103 9.61 -1.78 11.60
N LEU A 104 9.65 -3.10 11.39
CA LEU A 104 8.97 -4.07 12.26
C LEU A 104 9.48 -4.01 13.70
N PHE A 105 10.79 -3.88 13.91
CA PHE A 105 11.38 -3.75 15.25
C PHE A 105 11.11 -2.38 15.89
N ALA A 106 11.05 -1.32 15.08
CA ALA A 106 10.73 0.03 15.54
C ALA A 106 9.22 0.24 15.80
N GLY A 107 8.38 -0.75 15.50
CA GLY A 107 6.93 -0.63 15.59
C GLY A 107 6.31 0.24 14.48
N GLU A 108 7.04 0.54 13.41
CA GLU A 108 6.49 1.24 12.25
C GLU A 108 5.47 0.33 11.54
N GLU A 109 4.23 0.78 11.47
CA GLU A 109 3.16 0.00 10.90
C GLU A 109 3.12 0.13 9.37
N ALA A 110 2.75 -0.97 8.69
CA ALA A 110 2.48 -0.93 7.27
C ALA A 110 1.34 0.09 6.97
N PRO A 111 1.33 0.74 5.78
CA PRO A 111 0.30 1.71 5.40
C PRO A 111 -1.12 1.16 5.58
N CYS A 112 -1.30 -0.13 5.31
CA CYS A 112 -2.47 -0.90 5.70
C CYS A 112 -2.09 -1.83 6.84
N ASN A 113 -2.60 -1.57 8.06
CA ASN A 113 -2.29 -2.37 9.24
C ASN A 113 -3.54 -3.04 9.83
N LYS A 114 -3.31 -3.96 10.78
CA LYS A 114 -4.39 -4.72 11.43
C LYS A 114 -5.24 -3.83 12.34
N GLN A 115 -4.64 -2.85 13.02
CA GLN A 115 -5.36 -1.96 13.93
C GLN A 115 -6.38 -1.10 13.18
N MET A 116 -6.02 -0.59 12.01
CA MET A 116 -6.92 0.11 11.09
C MET A 116 -8.09 -0.80 10.66
N ALA A 117 -7.81 -2.04 10.27
CA ALA A 117 -8.88 -2.99 9.94
C ALA A 117 -9.83 -3.26 11.13
N MET A 118 -9.29 -3.35 12.35
CA MET A 118 -10.08 -3.52 13.56
C MET A 118 -10.92 -2.27 13.88
N ARG A 119 -10.35 -1.07 13.74
CA ARG A 119 -11.04 0.21 13.95
C ARG A 119 -12.19 0.39 12.95
N LEU A 120 -11.97 0.04 11.67
CA LEU A 120 -13.04 0.01 10.66
C LEU A 120 -14.14 -1.00 11.00
N GLN A 121 -13.78 -2.19 11.52
CA GLN A 121 -14.76 -3.17 11.96
C GLN A 121 -15.55 -2.69 13.18
N GLN A 122 -14.92 -1.94 14.10
CA GLN A 122 -15.60 -1.30 15.23
C GLN A 122 -16.61 -0.27 14.73
N VAL A 123 -16.21 0.65 13.84
CA VAL A 123 -17.13 1.65 13.24
C VAL A 123 -18.34 0.99 12.60
N ARG A 124 -18.14 -0.15 11.92
CA ARG A 124 -19.24 -0.92 11.34
C ARG A 124 -20.15 -1.50 12.42
N ASN A 125 -19.59 -2.16 13.44
CA ASN A 125 -20.36 -2.74 14.53
C ASN A 125 -21.17 -1.66 15.28
N ASP A 126 -20.58 -0.49 15.53
CA ASP A 126 -21.22 0.65 16.20
C ASP A 126 -22.32 1.26 15.32
N SER A 127 -22.16 1.24 14.00
CA SER A 127 -23.19 1.72 13.07
C SER A 127 -24.40 0.78 12.99
N ASP A 128 -24.20 -0.52 13.27
CA ASP A 128 -25.26 -1.54 13.29
C ASP A 128 -25.88 -1.72 14.70
N SER A 129 -25.34 -1.08 15.73
CA SER A 129 -25.78 -1.20 17.13
C SER A 129 -26.73 -0.08 17.56
N GLU A 130 -27.18 -0.12 18.82
CA GLU A 130 -27.96 0.96 19.44
C GLU A 130 -27.17 2.27 19.59
N ASP A 131 -25.83 2.20 19.56
CA ASP A 131 -24.92 3.35 19.62
C ASP A 131 -24.72 4.05 18.27
N ALA A 132 -25.50 3.66 17.25
CA ALA A 132 -25.43 4.23 15.93
C ALA A 132 -25.65 5.74 15.93
N CYS A 133 -24.86 6.44 15.13
CA CYS A 133 -24.90 7.90 15.03
C CYS A 133 -26.25 8.48 14.55
N CYS A 134 -27.07 7.69 13.84
CA CYS A 134 -28.40 8.06 13.35
C CYS A 134 -29.19 6.79 12.95
N ALA A 135 -30.51 6.93 12.73
CA ALA A 135 -31.40 5.81 12.39
C ALA A 135 -31.02 5.03 11.11
N PHE A 136 -30.28 5.65 10.19
CA PHE A 136 -29.78 5.01 8.96
C PHE A 136 -28.28 5.25 8.83
N ALA A 137 -27.49 4.77 9.79
CA ALA A 137 -26.04 4.92 9.76
C ALA A 137 -25.45 4.21 8.53
N GLN A 138 -24.75 4.97 7.69
CA GLN A 138 -24.06 4.45 6.50
C GLN A 138 -22.62 4.95 6.52
N PRO A 139 -21.69 4.23 7.18
CA PRO A 139 -20.30 4.63 7.26
C PRO A 139 -19.64 4.54 5.88
N MET A 140 -19.00 5.63 5.45
CA MET A 140 -18.22 5.72 4.22
C MET A 140 -16.83 6.26 4.51
N TRP A 141 -15.82 5.60 3.95
CA TRP A 141 -14.44 6.05 4.01
C TRP A 141 -14.11 6.98 2.85
N GLU A 142 -14.01 8.27 3.17
CA GLU A 142 -13.56 9.32 2.26
C GLU A 142 -12.02 9.29 2.15
N VAL A 143 -11.42 10.35 1.60
CA VAL A 143 -9.94 10.43 1.49
C VAL A 143 -9.30 10.74 2.85
N THR A 144 -9.93 11.60 3.65
CA THR A 144 -9.36 12.11 4.92
C THR A 144 -9.89 11.38 6.15
N SER A 145 -11.16 10.97 6.15
CA SER A 145 -11.77 10.31 7.32
C SER A 145 -12.96 9.43 6.95
N VAL A 146 -13.45 8.66 7.91
CA VAL A 146 -14.69 7.90 7.80
C VAL A 146 -15.84 8.75 8.32
N LYS A 147 -16.85 8.96 7.49
CA LYS A 147 -18.04 9.77 7.82
C LYS A 147 -19.31 8.98 7.57
N CYS A 148 -20.34 9.26 8.34
CA CYS A 148 -21.67 8.76 8.04
C CYS A 148 -22.28 9.56 6.88
N LYS A 149 -22.74 8.86 5.82
CA LYS A 149 -23.42 9.49 4.68
C LYS A 149 -24.69 10.24 5.08
N SER A 150 -25.42 9.71 6.06
CA SER A 150 -26.77 10.17 6.40
C SER A 150 -26.77 11.40 7.31
N CYS A 151 -25.87 11.46 8.29
CA CYS A 151 -25.79 12.59 9.25
C CYS A 151 -24.50 13.42 9.16
N GLY A 152 -23.53 13.00 8.34
CA GLY A 152 -22.26 13.72 8.16
C GLY A 152 -21.26 13.63 9.32
N LYS A 153 -21.63 12.95 10.42
CA LYS A 153 -20.75 12.79 11.60
C LYS A 153 -19.47 12.04 11.21
N VAL A 154 -18.32 12.55 11.67
CA VAL A 154 -17.03 11.84 11.59
C VAL A 154 -17.07 10.69 12.59
N LEU A 155 -16.89 9.47 12.09
CA LEU A 155 -16.90 8.25 12.89
C LEU A 155 -15.47 7.81 13.24
N LEU A 156 -14.52 8.05 12.34
CA LEU A 156 -13.11 7.73 12.53
C LEU A 156 -12.24 8.70 11.75
N ASN A 157 -11.35 9.40 12.44
CA ASN A 157 -10.39 10.32 11.82
C ASN A 157 -9.15 9.56 11.33
N GLU A 158 -9.33 8.76 10.27
CA GLU A 158 -8.24 8.02 9.64
C GLU A 158 -8.18 8.28 8.13
N PRO A 159 -7.04 8.81 7.62
CA PRO A 159 -6.87 9.02 6.21
C PRO A 159 -6.73 7.69 5.49
N ARG A 160 -7.33 7.61 4.30
CA ARG A 160 -7.41 6.36 3.54
C ARG A 160 -6.09 6.09 2.81
N PRO A 161 -5.38 4.99 3.09
CA PRO A 161 -4.20 4.58 2.33
C PRO A 161 -4.58 4.10 0.92
N ASP A 162 -3.58 3.84 0.08
CA ASP A 162 -3.87 3.30 -1.26
C ASP A 162 -4.37 1.84 -1.15
N LEU A 163 -5.60 1.63 -1.61
CA LEU A 163 -6.25 0.32 -1.68
C LEU A 163 -6.11 -0.32 -3.06
N GLY A 164 -5.17 0.14 -3.89
CA GLY A 164 -4.86 -0.39 -5.21
C GLY A 164 -6.04 -0.34 -6.18
N ARG A 165 -6.92 0.65 -5.99
CA ARG A 165 -8.09 0.87 -6.83
C ARG A 165 -7.70 1.51 -8.17
N PRO A 166 -8.49 1.29 -9.24
CA PRO A 166 -8.33 2.06 -10.46
C PRO A 166 -8.50 3.55 -10.12
N ARG A 167 -7.65 4.40 -10.71
CA ARG A 167 -7.69 5.85 -10.53
C ARG A 167 -8.28 6.50 -11.76
N SER A 168 -9.05 7.58 -11.56
CA SER A 168 -9.51 8.47 -12.64
C SER A 168 -8.36 9.13 -13.41
N ASP A 169 -7.21 9.32 -12.76
CA ASP A 169 -6.04 10.06 -13.28
C ASP A 169 -5.23 9.28 -14.34
N GLY A 170 -5.68 8.09 -14.73
CA GLY A 170 -4.98 7.21 -15.66
C GLY A 170 -3.95 6.27 -14.99
N TRP A 171 -3.63 5.18 -15.67
CA TRP A 171 -2.81 4.09 -15.12
C TRP A 171 -1.36 4.49 -14.83
N ILE A 172 -0.73 5.27 -15.71
CA ILE A 172 0.69 5.69 -15.58
C ILE A 172 0.89 6.60 -14.38
N MET A 173 0.04 7.62 -14.22
CA MET A 173 0.15 8.58 -13.12
C MET A 173 -0.09 7.91 -11.76
N GLY A 174 -1.01 6.93 -11.72
CA GLY A 174 -1.23 6.10 -10.53
C GLY A 174 -0.01 5.26 -10.16
N PHE A 175 0.71 4.73 -11.16
CA PHE A 175 1.92 3.94 -10.95
C PHE A 175 3.06 4.78 -10.36
N VAL A 176 3.33 5.95 -10.96
CA VAL A 176 4.38 6.88 -10.49
C VAL A 176 4.10 7.35 -9.07
N ARG A 177 2.86 7.70 -8.76
CA ARG A 177 2.49 8.17 -7.42
C ARG A 177 2.72 7.09 -6.36
N LEU A 178 2.37 5.85 -6.66
CA LEU A 178 2.52 4.75 -5.74
C LEU A 178 3.99 4.38 -5.50
N ILE A 179 4.82 4.50 -6.54
CA ILE A 179 6.29 4.41 -6.42
C ILE A 179 6.82 5.45 -5.42
N LEU A 180 6.29 6.66 -5.46
CA LEU A 180 6.71 7.75 -4.57
C LEU A 180 6.17 7.61 -3.14
N THR A 181 4.91 7.20 -2.97
CA THR A 181 4.26 7.19 -1.65
C THR A 181 4.31 5.84 -0.94
N ASP A 182 4.72 4.76 -1.62
CA ASP A 182 4.70 3.38 -1.11
C ASP A 182 3.32 2.97 -0.54
N GLY A 183 2.25 3.59 -1.03
CA GLY A 183 0.88 3.37 -0.58
C GLY A 183 0.47 4.11 0.71
N LYS A 184 1.35 4.93 1.30
CA LYS A 184 1.01 5.80 2.44
C LYS A 184 -0.05 6.84 2.04
N PRO A 185 -0.95 7.23 2.96
CA PRO A 185 -1.92 8.29 2.70
C PRO A 185 -1.19 9.61 2.41
N ILE A 186 -1.74 10.41 1.49
CA ILE A 186 -1.16 11.70 1.09
C ILE A 186 -1.53 12.80 2.09
N MET A 187 -2.70 12.66 2.71
CA MET A 187 -3.18 13.56 3.76
C MET A 187 -2.71 13.02 5.11
N ALA A 188 -2.16 13.89 5.95
CA ALA A 188 -2.06 13.61 7.37
C ALA A 188 -3.49 13.53 7.97
N PRO A 189 -3.71 12.76 9.05
CA PRO A 189 -4.92 12.93 9.84
C PRO A 189 -4.99 14.38 10.31
N ASP A 190 -6.19 14.96 10.31
CA ASP A 190 -6.38 16.27 10.93
C ASP A 190 -6.08 16.09 12.42
N GLU A 191 -5.00 16.71 12.93
CA GLU A 191 -4.77 16.79 14.37
C GLU A 191 -5.92 17.62 14.94
N GLU A 192 -6.83 16.98 15.68
CA GLU A 192 -7.81 17.70 16.49
C GLU A 192 -7.02 18.51 17.53
N GLU A 193 -6.90 19.83 17.33
CA GLU A 193 -6.54 20.80 18.38
C GLU A 193 -7.54 20.76 19.53
#